data_AF-A0AAV9ZXX6-F1
#
_entry.id   AF-A0AAV9ZXX6-F1
#
_cell.length_a   1.000
_cell.length_b   1.000
_cell.length_c   1.000
_cell.angle_alpha   90.00
_cell.angle_beta   90.00
_cell.angle_gamma   90.00
#
_symmetry.space_group_name_H-M   'P 1'
#
loop_
_entity.id
_entity.type
_entity.pdbx_description
1 polymer ?
#
loop_
_entity_poly.entity_id
_entity_poly.type
_entity_poly.pdbx_seq_one_letter_code
_entity_poly.pdbx_strand_id
1 'polypeptide(L)'
;DLIDKFYCSIFRHDSPNLQTTFKSRCRRGLEHLDPSSREACHKPARGLLSKYCSDWCGFDNVKQRLHTFAASGGNTDLFPSDIRGEIRLFFRSISCF
;
A
#
# COMPACT_ATOMS: atom_id res chain seq x y z
N ASP A 1 1.01 -5.45 14.23
CA ASP A 1 0.42 -4.34 13.46
C ASP A 1 -0.61 -4.70 12.39
N LEU A 2 -0.52 -5.83 11.70
CA LEU A 2 -1.53 -6.22 10.71
C LEU A 2 -2.82 -6.78 11.34
N ILE A 3 -2.79 -7.18 12.60
CA ILE A 3 -3.98 -7.63 13.31
C ILE A 3 -4.78 -6.39 13.70
N ASP A 4 -6.06 -6.36 13.34
CA ASP A 4 -6.98 -5.28 13.66
C ASP A 4 -7.74 -5.59 14.96
N LYS A 5 -8.44 -6.73 14.98
CA LYS A 5 -9.06 -7.28 16.18
C LYS A 5 -8.62 -8.71 16.34
N PHE A 6 -8.12 -9.07 17.52
CA PHE A 6 -7.72 -10.43 17.84
C PHE A 6 -8.75 -11.06 18.77
N TYR A 7 -9.21 -12.27 18.43
CA TYR A 7 -10.00 -13.10 19.33
C TYR A 7 -9.30 -14.43 19.55
N CYS A 8 -9.21 -14.84 20.83
CA CYS A 8 -8.65 -16.14 21.21
C CYS A 8 -9.58 -17.28 20.73
N SER A 9 -8.98 -18.40 20.33
CA SER A 9 -9.71 -19.59 19.87
C SER A 9 -10.71 -20.12 20.90
N ILE A 10 -10.43 -19.95 22.20
CA ILE A 10 -11.30 -20.39 23.30
C ILE A 10 -12.63 -19.60 23.28
N PHE A 11 -12.58 -18.29 23.08
CA PHE A 11 -13.77 -17.42 23.03
C PHE A 11 -14.59 -17.59 21.74
N ARG A 12 -13.96 -18.09 20.66
CA ARG A 12 -14.64 -18.37 19.40
C ARG A 12 -15.63 -19.54 19.51
N HIS A 13 -15.45 -20.41 20.50
CA HIS A 13 -16.36 -21.53 20.77
C HIS A 13 -17.73 -21.04 21.28
N ASP A 14 -17.73 -20.04 22.16
CA ASP A 14 -18.95 -19.49 22.77
C ASP A 14 -19.63 -18.40 21.92
N SER A 15 -18.96 -17.95 20.87
CA SER A 15 -19.44 -16.92 19.95
C SER A 15 -18.86 -17.13 18.56
N PRO A 16 -19.46 -18.01 17.74
CA PRO A 16 -18.92 -18.41 16.43
C PRO A 16 -18.82 -17.26 15.42
N ASN A 17 -19.52 -16.16 15.67
CA ASN A 17 -19.50 -14.96 14.83
C ASN A 17 -18.29 -14.04 15.11
N LEU A 18 -17.54 -14.26 16.21
CA LEU A 18 -16.33 -13.50 16.50
C LEU A 18 -15.17 -14.03 15.64
N GLN A 19 -14.70 -13.19 14.72
CA GLN A 19 -13.55 -13.49 13.87
C GLN A 19 -12.44 -12.47 14.05
N THR A 20 -11.20 -12.96 14.11
CA THR A 20 -10.00 -12.12 14.08
C THR A 20 -9.97 -11.39 12.75
N THR A 21 -9.93 -10.06 12.80
CA THR A 21 -9.84 -9.21 11.62
C THR A 21 -8.43 -8.73 11.41
N PHE A 22 -8.06 -8.54 10.14
CA PHE A 22 -6.74 -8.07 9.74
C PHE A 22 -6.85 -6.79 8.93
N LYS A 23 -5.92 -5.86 9.16
CA LYS A 23 -5.73 -4.68 8.33
C LYS A 23 -5.14 -5.09 7.00
N SER A 24 -5.52 -4.38 5.94
CA SER A 24 -4.88 -4.56 4.63
C SER A 24 -3.40 -4.19 4.71
N ARG A 25 -2.55 -5.03 4.10
CA ARG A 25 -1.12 -4.76 3.99
C ARG A 25 -0.85 -3.67 2.95
N CYS A 26 0.22 -2.91 3.15
CA CYS A 26 0.68 -1.91 2.18
C CYS A 26 0.83 -2.51 0.78
N ARG A 27 0.21 -1.88 -0.23
CA ARG A 27 0.19 -2.37 -1.62
C ARG A 27 1.58 -2.53 -2.22
N ARG A 28 2.54 -1.65 -1.88
CA ARG A 28 3.95 -1.80 -2.29
C ARG A 28 4.54 -3.13 -1.82
N GLY A 29 4.24 -3.54 -0.59
CA GLY A 29 4.75 -4.79 -0.04
C GLY A 29 4.11 -6.03 -0.69
N LEU A 30 2.83 -5.93 -1.07
CA LEU A 30 2.13 -6.99 -1.80
C LEU A 30 2.62 -7.14 -3.24
N GLU A 31 3.04 -6.05 -3.87
CA GLU A 31 3.58 -6.01 -5.24
C GLU A 31 5.11 -6.10 -5.28
N HIS A 32 5.74 -6.39 -4.14
CA HIS A 32 7.18 -6.67 -4.10
C HIS A 32 7.48 -7.98 -4.85
N LEU A 33 8.68 -8.11 -5.43
CA LEU A 33 9.07 -9.31 -6.19
C LEU A 33 8.98 -10.58 -5.33
N ASP A 34 9.35 -10.45 -4.05
CA ASP A 34 9.09 -11.45 -3.02
C ASP A 34 8.31 -10.78 -1.88
N PRO A 35 6.97 -10.94 -1.84
CA PRO A 35 6.14 -10.33 -0.80
C PRO A 35 6.40 -10.87 0.60
N SER A 36 6.96 -12.07 0.74
CA SER A 36 7.24 -12.71 2.04
C SER A 36 8.61 -12.34 2.59
N SER A 37 9.48 -11.79 1.74
CA SER A 37 10.83 -11.33 2.10
C SER A 37 10.81 -10.24 3.17
N ARG A 38 11.91 -10.10 3.93
CA ARG A 38 12.04 -9.06 4.97
C ARG A 38 12.14 -7.65 4.37
N GLU A 39 12.54 -7.56 3.11
CA GLU A 39 12.70 -6.33 2.33
C GLU A 39 11.35 -5.77 1.85
N ALA A 40 10.33 -6.63 1.74
CA ALA A 40 8.97 -6.19 1.42
C ALA A 40 8.35 -5.38 2.57
N CYS A 41 7.46 -4.44 2.23
CA CYS A 41 6.77 -3.65 3.25
C CYS A 41 5.68 -4.47 3.96
N HIS A 42 5.83 -4.74 5.25
CA HIS A 42 4.85 -5.49 6.07
C HIS A 42 3.93 -4.60 6.91
N LYS A 43 4.00 -3.29 6.72
CA LYS A 43 3.17 -2.32 7.46
C LYS A 43 1.73 -2.33 6.94
N PRO A 44 0.73 -2.09 7.81
CA PRO A 44 -0.64 -1.91 7.38
C PRO A 44 -0.77 -0.65 6.50
N ALA A 45 -1.67 -0.69 5.52
CA ALA A 45 -2.07 0.48 4.77
C ALA A 45 -2.84 1.47 5.66
N ARG A 46 -2.94 2.74 5.27
CA ARG A 46 -3.76 3.76 5.98
C ARG A 46 -5.29 3.55 5.77
N GLY A 47 -5.71 2.33 5.43
CA GLY A 47 -7.11 1.94 5.26
C GLY A 47 -7.82 2.73 4.15
N LEU A 48 -8.94 3.36 4.50
CA LEU A 48 -9.78 4.14 3.57
C LEU A 48 -9.03 5.32 2.94
N LEU A 49 -8.00 5.85 3.61
CA LEU A 49 -7.28 7.03 3.15
C LEU A 49 -6.21 6.71 2.10
N SER A 50 -5.60 5.52 2.16
CA SER A 50 -4.54 5.14 1.22
C SER A 50 -4.29 3.65 1.21
N LYS A 51 -3.96 3.15 0.01
CA LYS A 51 -3.50 1.78 -0.25
C LYS A 51 -2.06 1.54 0.26
N TYR A 52 -1.39 2.59 0.74
CA TYR A 52 -0.01 2.57 1.19
C TYR A 52 0.11 2.91 2.68
N CYS A 53 1.17 2.45 3.34
CA CYS A 53 1.44 2.80 4.74
C CYS A 53 1.99 4.23 4.91
N SER A 54 2.62 4.76 3.86
CA SER A 54 3.17 6.11 3.78
C SER A 54 3.17 6.60 2.34
N ASP A 55 3.25 7.92 2.18
CA ASP A 55 3.28 8.54 0.86
C ASP A 55 4.53 8.07 0.09
N TRP A 56 5.67 7.97 0.77
CA TRP A 56 6.91 7.39 0.24
C TRP A 56 6.76 5.97 -0.32
N CYS A 57 6.01 5.10 0.37
CA CYS A 57 5.73 3.76 -0.15
C CYS A 57 4.86 3.80 -1.42
N GLY A 58 3.94 4.76 -1.51
CA GLY A 58 3.15 5.01 -2.70
C GLY A 58 4.00 5.47 -3.87
N PHE A 59 4.88 6.46 -3.63
CA PHE A 59 5.83 6.95 -4.62
C PHE A 59 6.70 5.85 -5.22
N ASP A 60 7.35 5.06 -4.37
CA ASP A 60 8.27 4.03 -4.83
C ASP A 60 7.54 2.95 -5.63
N ASN A 61 6.30 2.62 -5.26
CA ASN A 61 5.47 1.68 -6.02
C ASN A 61 5.09 2.24 -7.40
N VAL A 62 4.69 3.52 -7.47
CA VAL A 62 4.40 4.19 -8.76
C VAL A 62 5.66 4.25 -9.63
N LYS A 63 6.81 4.63 -9.06
CA LYS A 63 8.09 4.68 -9.77
C LYS A 63 8.47 3.31 -10.34
N GLN A 64 8.34 2.25 -9.56
CA GLN A 64 8.62 0.88 -10.01
C GLN A 64 7.71 0.48 -11.18
N ARG A 65 6.41 0.76 -11.09
CA ARG A 65 5.46 0.47 -12.17
C ARG A 65 5.77 1.26 -13.44
N LEU A 66 6.18 2.53 -13.30
CA LEU A 66 6.59 3.34 -14.43
C LEU A 66 7.84 2.77 -15.11
N HIS A 67 8.83 2.31 -14.33
CA HIS A 67 10.00 1.62 -14.88
C HIS A 67 9.61 0.35 -15.65
N THR A 68 8.70 -0.47 -15.09
CA THR A 68 8.20 -1.66 -15.78
C THR A 68 7.45 -1.30 -17.07
N PHE A 69 6.62 -0.24 -17.04
CA PHE A 69 5.90 0.25 -18.21
C PHE A 69 6.87 0.75 -19.30
N ALA A 70 7.89 1.53 -18.93
CA ALA A 70 8.95 1.96 -19.82
C ALA A 70 9.67 0.78 -20.47
N ALA A 71 10.04 -0.22 -19.66
CA ALA A 71 10.70 -1.44 -20.12
C ALA A 71 9.83 -2.25 -21.10
N SER A 72 8.51 -2.17 -20.99
CA SER A 72 7.56 -2.78 -21.93
C SER A 72 7.33 -1.98 -23.23
N GLY A 73 8.07 -0.89 -23.44
CA GLY A 73 7.94 -0.02 -24.63
C GLY A 73 6.93 1.11 -24.47
N GLY A 74 6.47 1.38 -23.26
CA GLY A 74 5.60 2.52 -22.96
C GLY A 74 6.35 3.85 -23.01
N ASN A 75 5.74 4.88 -23.59
CA ASN A 75 6.29 6.24 -23.58
C ASN A 75 6.15 6.85 -22.17
N THR A 76 7.28 7.28 -21.60
CA THR A 76 7.34 7.89 -20.26
C THR A 76 7.53 9.40 -20.26
N ASP A 77 7.51 10.05 -21.42
CA ASP A 77 7.76 11.50 -21.58
C ASP A 77 6.68 12.35 -20.91
N LEU A 78 5.49 11.76 -20.70
CA LEU A 78 4.39 12.38 -19.96
C LEU A 78 4.55 12.31 -18.44
N PHE A 79 5.53 11.54 -17.94
CA PHE A 79 5.79 11.41 -16.51
C PHE A 79 6.97 12.29 -16.10
N PRO A 80 6.76 13.31 -15.27
CA PRO A 80 7.83 14.16 -14.77
C PRO A 80 8.91 13.32 -14.09
N SER A 81 10.17 13.57 -14.43
CA SER A 81 11.35 12.92 -13.84
C SER A 81 11.42 13.10 -12.32
N ASP A 82 10.76 14.13 -11.77
CA ASP A 82 10.54 14.34 -10.35
C ASP A 82 9.06 14.23 -9.94
N ILE A 83 8.58 12.99 -9.87
CA ILE A 83 7.25 12.65 -9.36
C ILE A 83 7.07 13.20 -7.92
N ARG A 84 8.15 13.32 -7.12
CA ARG A 84 8.10 13.71 -5.69
C ARG A 84 7.63 15.16 -5.48
N GLY A 85 7.99 16.08 -6.38
CA GLY A 85 7.50 17.45 -6.37
C GLY A 85 6.03 17.56 -6.76
N GLU A 86 5.62 16.82 -7.78
CA GLU A 86 4.29 16.92 -8.40
C GLU A 86 3.17 16.25 -7.60
N ILE A 87 3.43 15.12 -6.95
CA ILE A 87 2.42 14.43 -6.13
C ILE A 87 2.13 15.20 -4.83
N ARG A 88 3.06 16.04 -4.31
CA ARG A 88 2.74 16.98 -3.22
C ARG A 88 1.68 18.00 -3.64
N LEU A 89 1.66 18.40 -4.91
CA LEU A 89 0.64 19.29 -5.48
C LEU A 89 -0.65 18.51 -5.75
N PHE A 90 -0.56 17.28 -6.27
CA PHE A 90 -1.71 16.44 -6.57
C PHE A 90 -2.51 16.01 -5.33
N PHE A 91 -1.84 15.60 -4.23
CA PHE A 91 -2.54 15.26 -2.96
C PHE A 91 -3.04 16.50 -2.21
N ARG A 92 -2.42 17.67 -2.37
CA ARG A 92 -2.99 18.93 -1.85
C ARG A 92 -4.29 19.30 -2.57
N SER A 93 -4.42 18.98 -3.85
CA SER A 93 -5.64 19.25 -4.62
C SER A 93 -6.77 18.23 -4.36
N ILE A 94 -6.45 17.03 -3.88
CA ILE A 94 -7.44 15.97 -3.56
C ILE A 94 -7.88 16.00 -2.10
N SER A 95 -7.19 16.74 -1.22
CA SER A 95 -7.60 16.94 0.18
C SER A 95 -8.67 18.03 0.37
N CYS A 96 -9.26 18.53 -0.72
CA CYS A 96 -10.49 19.32 -0.68
C CYS A 96 -11.68 18.43 -1.08
N PHE A 97 -12.06 17.48 -0.23
CA PHE A 97 -13.43 16.98 -0.07
C PHE A 97 -13.56 16.18 1.23
#